data_AF-A0A1H7F179-F1
#
_entry.id   AF-A0A1H7F179-F1
#
_cell.length_a   1.000
_cell.length_b   1.000
_cell.length_c   1.000
_cell.angle_alpha   90.00
_cell.angle_beta   90.00
_cell.angle_gamma   90.00
#
_symmetry.space_group_name_H-M   'P 1'
#
loop_
_entity.id
_entity.type
_entity.pdbx_description
1 polymer ?
#
loop_
_entity_poly.entity_id
_entity_poly.type
_entity_poly.pdbx_seq_one_letter_code
_entity_poly.pdbx_strand_id
1 'polypeptide(L)'
;MNTLSDSVADSPAASSPSSPSSPDGAWRRLLRATGLPARVGRRRIREMIEELRAASTRIGVEAARLGQCIARTVELAHEQRELATGADTGSVAVARVVDDARTHVDTVCRATADNLAAIRDAHRDLTGVSQLNRAANERLGDVAQDIGTLHARTAKIGDVVKLIESVSAQTKLLAINASIEAARAGPAGRGFSVVAAEVKLLAQRVQDANRSIADLATQTLTGIGALREQIERVHGGSSECTAVIDRSVLRFAEVVNDLEATDRNMALVGRAFEDIHHANVELTGQIHEMRVRSVAVADAMATAQSSSRVLRDETENLHGLGSTLPLRGSRHDVLLADVERFRDRVQAYLEQAARSGANLFDQQYRPIPGTSPQKYTTSYDDRVEGGLQALFDEMLDTRDGLIFAVAYDANCYMPAHHRRFSAPPTGDPRIDRVHSRHKRIFADDTGQRSATSRRHHLLQTYVRDTGEVTCVFSMPIAVEGRHWGCVRVAFEPALLLS
;
A
#
# COMPACT_ATOMS: atom_id res chain seq x y z
N MET A 1 115.80 -20.64 29.80
CA MET A 1 116.41 -21.43 28.72
C MET A 1 115.31 -21.88 27.77
N ASN A 2 115.48 -21.43 26.54
CA ASN A 2 114.84 -21.78 25.27
C ASN A 2 114.11 -23.14 25.09
N THR A 3 113.03 -23.03 24.29
CA THR A 3 112.67 -23.78 23.05
C THR A 3 111.83 -25.08 23.07
N LEU A 4 110.63 -24.92 22.49
CA LEU A 4 110.07 -25.56 21.27
C LEU A 4 109.46 -26.98 21.28
N SER A 5 108.14 -26.96 21.00
CA SER A 5 107.36 -27.61 19.92
C SER A 5 106.60 -28.95 20.09
N ASP A 6 105.35 -28.85 19.60
CA ASP A 6 104.48 -29.79 18.88
C ASP A 6 103.54 -30.80 19.57
N SER A 7 102.27 -30.36 19.63
CA SER A 7 101.08 -30.85 18.88
C SER A 7 100.62 -32.31 19.00
N VAL A 8 99.34 -32.50 19.40
CA VAL A 8 98.25 -33.29 18.74
C VAL A 8 96.92 -32.79 19.37
N ALA A 9 96.19 -31.87 18.73
CA ALA A 9 95.00 -32.09 17.88
C ALA A 9 93.73 -32.54 18.64
N ASP A 10 92.80 -31.61 18.83
CA ASP A 10 91.38 -31.92 19.05
C ASP A 10 90.53 -30.95 18.20
N SER A 11 89.82 -31.52 17.22
CA SER A 11 89.00 -30.79 16.24
C SER A 11 87.57 -30.64 16.75
N PRO A 12 86.97 -29.44 16.78
CA PRO A 12 85.52 -29.31 16.89
C PRO A 12 84.90 -29.48 15.50
N ALA A 13 84.02 -30.47 15.37
CA ALA A 13 83.25 -30.75 14.16
C ALA A 13 82.56 -29.48 13.62
N ALA A 14 82.91 -29.12 12.39
CA ALA A 14 82.29 -28.05 11.64
C ALA A 14 80.83 -28.40 11.34
N SER A 15 79.90 -27.68 11.97
CA SER A 15 78.49 -27.64 11.56
C SER A 15 78.42 -27.04 10.15
N SER A 16 77.94 -27.81 9.19
CA SER A 16 77.74 -27.39 7.80
C SER A 16 76.94 -26.08 7.72
N PRO A 17 77.25 -25.15 6.79
CA PRO A 17 76.48 -23.92 6.64
C PRO A 17 75.10 -24.28 6.07
N SER A 18 74.06 -24.16 6.90
CA SER A 18 72.66 -24.25 6.48
C SER A 18 72.40 -23.24 5.36
N SER A 19 71.81 -23.70 4.25
CA SER A 19 71.51 -22.89 3.06
C SER A 19 70.81 -21.55 3.40
N PRO A 20 71.03 -20.48 2.60
CA PRO A 20 70.48 -19.13 2.83
C PRO A 20 68.94 -19.05 2.89
N SER A 21 68.27 -20.10 2.43
CA SER A 21 66.82 -20.34 2.40
C SER A 21 66.29 -21.08 3.63
N SER A 22 67.15 -21.48 4.57
CA SER A 22 66.70 -22.13 5.80
C SER A 22 65.95 -21.14 6.71
N PRO A 23 64.94 -21.59 7.48
CA PRO A 23 64.20 -20.76 8.44
C PRO A 23 65.12 -19.99 9.39
N ASP A 24 66.21 -20.60 9.83
CA ASP A 24 67.20 -19.96 10.71
C ASP A 24 68.03 -18.89 9.98
N GLY A 25 68.19 -18.96 8.66
CA GLY A 25 68.80 -17.92 7.83
C GLY A 25 67.95 -16.65 7.73
N ALA A 26 66.62 -16.78 7.62
CA ALA A 26 65.68 -15.66 7.60
C ALA A 26 65.66 -14.91 8.95
N TRP A 27 65.56 -15.66 10.06
CA TRP A 27 65.64 -15.11 11.42
C TRP A 27 66.98 -14.40 11.68
N ARG A 28 68.10 -14.98 11.24
CA ARG A 28 69.43 -14.36 11.41
C ARG A 28 69.59 -13.05 10.63
N ARG A 29 68.96 -12.89 9.46
CA ARG A 29 68.96 -11.61 8.71
C ARG A 29 68.14 -10.54 9.44
N LEU A 30 66.94 -10.90 9.87
CA LEU A 30 66.02 -9.99 10.53
C LEU A 30 66.56 -9.50 11.88
N LEU A 31 67.09 -10.41 12.72
CA LEU A 31 67.65 -10.05 14.02
C LEU A 31 68.88 -9.13 13.91
N ARG A 32 69.73 -9.33 12.89
CA ARG A 32 70.85 -8.44 12.57
C ARG A 32 70.41 -7.03 12.19
N ALA A 33 69.28 -6.90 11.49
CA ALA A 33 68.72 -5.60 11.13
C ALA A 33 68.08 -4.87 12.32
N THR A 34 67.59 -5.59 13.33
CA THR A 34 66.89 -5.00 14.49
C THR A 34 67.78 -4.61 15.67
N GLY A 35 69.04 -5.03 15.71
CA GLY A 35 69.97 -4.75 16.82
C GLY A 35 69.59 -5.40 18.17
N LEU A 36 68.55 -6.23 18.22
CA LEU A 36 68.06 -6.86 19.45
C LEU A 36 68.87 -8.12 19.83
N PRO A 37 69.04 -8.42 21.15
CA PRO A 37 69.61 -9.69 21.60
C PRO A 37 68.83 -10.87 21.00
N ALA A 38 69.55 -11.83 20.39
CA ALA A 38 68.97 -12.84 19.50
C ALA A 38 67.80 -13.66 20.09
N ARG A 39 67.77 -13.88 21.41
CA ARG A 39 66.68 -14.60 22.09
C ARG A 39 65.45 -13.73 22.36
N VAL A 40 65.66 -12.50 22.83
CA VAL A 40 64.57 -11.56 23.18
C VAL A 40 63.93 -10.98 21.92
N GLY A 41 64.74 -10.62 20.92
CA GLY A 41 64.25 -10.14 19.62
C GLY A 41 63.43 -11.18 18.87
N ARG A 42 63.84 -12.47 18.91
CA ARG A 42 63.11 -13.55 18.22
C ARG A 42 61.72 -13.79 18.83
N ARG A 43 61.59 -13.72 20.15
CA ARG A 43 60.29 -13.87 20.82
C ARG A 43 59.37 -12.69 20.51
N ARG A 44 59.85 -11.46 20.66
CA ARG A 44 59.05 -10.25 20.46
C ARG A 44 58.57 -10.08 19.01
N ILE A 45 59.45 -10.38 18.04
CA ILE A 45 59.07 -10.35 16.62
C ILE A 45 58.08 -11.46 16.29
N ARG A 46 58.22 -12.66 16.90
CA ARG A 46 57.22 -13.73 16.75
C ARG A 46 55.85 -13.27 17.24
N GLU A 47 55.77 -12.74 18.46
CA GLU A 47 54.53 -12.22 19.04
C GLU A 47 53.90 -11.15 18.12
N MET A 48 54.70 -10.20 17.62
CA MET A 48 54.22 -9.17 16.68
C MET A 48 53.67 -9.73 15.37
N ILE A 49 54.30 -10.77 14.80
CA ILE A 49 53.81 -11.40 13.55
C ILE A 49 52.54 -12.20 13.81
N GLU A 50 52.44 -12.88 14.95
CA GLU A 50 51.22 -13.60 15.36
C GLU A 50 50.06 -12.63 15.56
N GLU A 51 50.30 -11.51 16.27
CA GLU A 51 49.34 -10.42 16.42
C GLU A 51 48.94 -9.81 15.08
N LEU A 52 49.90 -9.55 14.18
CA LEU A 52 49.65 -9.02 12.84
C LEU A 52 48.78 -9.96 12.01
N ARG A 53 49.08 -11.27 12.01
CA ARG A 53 48.29 -12.29 11.29
C ARG A 53 46.87 -12.38 11.85
N ALA A 54 46.72 -12.36 13.17
CA ALA A 54 45.41 -12.36 13.82
C ALA A 54 44.60 -11.08 13.51
N ALA A 55 45.25 -9.91 13.58
CA ALA A 55 44.63 -8.63 13.22
C ALA A 55 44.21 -8.58 11.76
N SER A 56 45.06 -9.01 10.82
CA SER A 56 44.74 -9.07 9.39
C SER A 56 43.54 -9.98 9.12
N THR A 57 43.48 -11.14 9.79
CA THR A 57 42.35 -12.07 9.68
C THR A 57 41.05 -11.44 10.18
N ARG A 58 41.08 -10.74 11.33
CA ARG A 58 39.90 -10.00 11.83
C ARG A 58 39.45 -8.91 10.86
N ILE A 59 40.38 -8.09 10.34
CA ILE A 59 40.06 -7.03 9.39
C ILE A 59 39.46 -7.62 8.11
N GLY A 60 40.01 -8.73 7.60
CA GLY A 60 39.49 -9.41 6.41
C GLY A 60 38.05 -9.91 6.60
N VAL A 61 37.75 -10.47 7.77
CA VAL A 61 36.40 -10.93 8.14
C VAL A 61 35.43 -9.75 8.21
N GLU A 62 35.81 -8.68 8.89
CA GLU A 62 34.96 -7.49 9.02
C GLU A 62 34.76 -6.78 7.68
N ALA A 63 35.78 -6.72 6.81
CA ALA A 63 35.64 -6.18 5.47
C ALA A 63 34.67 -7.01 4.59
N ALA A 64 34.68 -8.34 4.73
CA ALA A 64 33.73 -9.22 4.05
C ALA A 64 32.29 -9.00 4.54
N ARG A 65 32.08 -8.89 5.86
CA ARG A 65 30.77 -8.57 6.46
C ARG A 65 30.27 -7.20 6.02
N LEU A 66 31.16 -6.21 5.98
CA LEU A 66 30.86 -4.87 5.48
C LEU A 66 30.36 -4.91 4.04
N GLY A 67 30.98 -5.72 3.16
CA GLY A 67 30.52 -5.91 1.78
C GLY A 67 29.10 -6.47 1.68
N GLN A 68 28.73 -7.44 2.54
CA GLN A 68 27.35 -7.95 2.61
C GLN A 68 26.36 -6.87 3.07
N CYS A 69 26.74 -6.09 4.09
CA CYS A 69 25.92 -5.00 4.61
C CYS A 69 25.69 -3.92 3.55
N ILE A 70 26.73 -3.58 2.78
CA ILE A 70 26.66 -2.62 1.68
C ILE A 70 25.69 -3.09 0.60
N ALA A 71 25.81 -4.34 0.13
CA ALA A 71 24.93 -4.90 -0.89
C ALA A 71 23.46 -4.83 -0.47
N ARG A 72 23.15 -5.27 0.76
CA ARG A 72 21.80 -5.19 1.32
C ARG A 72 21.29 -3.76 1.44
N THR A 73 22.15 -2.82 1.80
CA THR A 73 21.76 -1.40 1.93
C THR A 73 21.45 -0.78 0.57
N VAL A 74 22.19 -1.16 -0.48
CA VAL A 74 21.91 -0.73 -1.87
C VAL A 74 20.56 -1.27 -2.35
N GLU A 75 20.25 -2.53 -2.07
CA GLU A 75 18.93 -3.13 -2.38
C GLU A 75 17.79 -2.36 -1.68
N LEU A 76 17.91 -2.11 -0.38
CA LEU A 76 16.92 -1.34 0.39
C LEU A 76 16.77 0.10 -0.13
N ALA A 77 17.86 0.76 -0.53
CA ALA A 77 17.81 2.10 -1.11
C ALA A 77 17.10 2.12 -2.48
N HIS A 78 17.22 1.03 -3.25
CA HIS A 78 16.50 0.87 -4.51
C HIS A 78 15.00 0.65 -4.26
N GLU A 79 14.63 -0.25 -3.35
CA GLU A 79 13.23 -0.48 -2.95
C GLU A 79 12.58 0.81 -2.46
N GLN A 80 13.28 1.60 -1.64
CA GLN A 80 12.81 2.89 -1.16
C GLN A 80 12.53 3.89 -2.30
N ARG A 81 13.33 3.87 -3.38
CA ARG A 81 13.13 4.75 -4.54
C ARG A 81 11.90 4.35 -5.36
N GLU A 82 11.66 3.05 -5.50
CA GLU A 82 10.45 2.54 -6.16
C GLU A 82 9.19 2.94 -5.36
N LEU A 83 9.24 2.78 -4.02
CA LEU A 83 8.16 3.22 -3.14
C LEU A 83 7.92 4.74 -3.23
N ALA A 84 8.97 5.55 -3.29
CA ALA A 84 8.86 7.00 -3.46
C ALA A 84 8.18 7.36 -4.80
N THR A 85 8.53 6.67 -5.89
CA THR A 85 7.89 6.86 -7.21
C THR A 85 6.41 6.48 -7.16
N GLY A 86 6.06 5.36 -6.52
CA GLY A 86 4.67 4.96 -6.31
C GLY A 86 3.89 6.00 -5.50
N ALA A 87 4.48 6.51 -4.42
CA ALA A 87 3.87 7.56 -3.60
C ALA A 87 3.66 8.87 -4.39
N ASP A 88 4.57 9.24 -5.28
CA ASP A 88 4.45 10.43 -6.14
C ASP A 88 3.23 10.35 -7.05
N THR A 89 3.07 9.20 -7.72
CA THR A 89 1.89 8.94 -8.56
C THR A 89 0.59 8.97 -7.75
N GLY A 90 0.62 8.46 -6.51
CA GLY A 90 -0.50 8.55 -5.57
C GLY A 90 -0.83 9.99 -5.18
N SER A 91 0.19 10.81 -4.90
CA SER A 91 0.05 12.25 -4.60
C SER A 91 -0.68 13.00 -5.71
N VAL A 92 -0.28 12.77 -6.95
CA VAL A 92 -0.92 13.38 -8.14
C VAL A 92 -2.38 12.93 -8.27
N ALA A 93 -2.68 11.66 -8.04
CA ALA A 93 -4.05 11.15 -8.08
C ALA A 93 -4.93 11.78 -6.99
N VAL A 94 -4.41 11.90 -5.76
CA VAL A 94 -5.13 12.56 -4.65
C VAL A 94 -5.39 14.03 -4.97
N ALA A 95 -4.43 14.75 -5.56
CA ALA A 95 -4.61 16.15 -5.93
C ALA A 95 -5.78 16.33 -6.90
N ARG A 96 -5.89 15.44 -7.91
CA ARG A 96 -7.02 15.46 -8.85
C ARG A 96 -8.36 15.20 -8.17
N VAL A 97 -8.43 14.21 -7.27
CA VAL A 97 -9.65 13.88 -6.53
C VAL A 97 -10.10 15.06 -5.66
N VAL A 98 -9.17 15.76 -5.02
CA VAL A 98 -9.47 16.94 -4.20
C VAL A 98 -10.06 18.07 -5.06
N ASP A 99 -9.48 18.35 -6.22
CA ASP A 99 -9.99 19.39 -7.13
C ASP A 99 -11.37 19.03 -7.71
N ASP A 100 -11.58 17.77 -8.10
CA ASP A 100 -12.88 17.27 -8.55
C ASP A 100 -13.93 17.41 -7.43
N ALA A 101 -13.55 17.08 -6.19
CA ALA A 101 -14.47 17.15 -5.05
C ALA A 101 -14.80 18.60 -4.65
N ARG A 102 -13.84 19.53 -4.74
CA ARG A 102 -14.10 20.98 -4.57
C ARG A 102 -15.15 21.48 -5.56
N THR A 103 -15.03 21.08 -6.83
CA THR A 103 -16.02 21.42 -7.87
C THR A 103 -17.42 20.88 -7.54
N HIS A 104 -17.51 19.69 -6.96
CA HIS A 104 -18.77 19.11 -6.51
C HIS A 104 -19.35 19.87 -5.31
N VAL A 105 -18.52 20.23 -4.33
CA VAL A 105 -18.95 21.06 -3.18
C VAL A 105 -19.55 22.37 -3.68
N ASP A 106 -18.87 23.09 -4.58
CA ASP A 106 -19.37 24.34 -5.15
C ASP A 106 -20.71 24.15 -5.88
N THR A 107 -20.86 23.04 -6.60
CA THR A 107 -22.11 22.70 -7.29
C THR A 107 -23.25 22.45 -6.31
N VAL A 108 -23.00 21.73 -5.21
CA VAL A 108 -23.99 21.46 -4.16
C VAL A 108 -24.35 22.75 -3.41
N CYS A 109 -23.38 23.59 -3.08
CA CYS A 109 -23.61 24.89 -2.44
C CYS A 109 -24.53 25.77 -3.30
N ARG A 110 -24.25 25.87 -4.61
CA ARG A 110 -25.09 26.63 -5.55
C ARG A 110 -26.51 26.06 -5.62
N ALA A 111 -26.66 24.76 -5.78
CA ALA A 111 -27.98 24.12 -5.80
C ALA A 111 -28.77 24.32 -4.49
N THR A 112 -28.07 24.31 -3.35
CA THR A 112 -28.65 24.57 -2.03
C THR A 112 -29.14 26.02 -1.93
N ALA A 113 -28.35 26.98 -2.41
CA ALA A 113 -28.74 28.39 -2.46
C ALA A 113 -29.96 28.64 -3.36
N ASP A 114 -29.99 28.03 -4.55
CA ASP A 114 -31.11 28.11 -5.49
C ASP A 114 -32.40 27.51 -4.88
N ASN A 115 -32.30 26.35 -4.23
CA ASN A 115 -33.43 25.72 -3.54
C ASN A 115 -33.95 26.56 -2.37
N LEU A 116 -33.07 27.17 -1.58
CA LEU A 116 -33.46 28.08 -0.50
C LEU A 116 -34.22 29.29 -1.03
N ALA A 117 -33.78 29.87 -2.16
CA ALA A 117 -34.50 30.97 -2.81
C ALA A 117 -35.90 30.52 -3.28
N ALA A 118 -35.99 29.37 -3.97
CA ALA A 118 -37.25 28.84 -4.44
C ALA A 118 -38.25 28.54 -3.32
N ILE A 119 -37.80 28.01 -2.18
CA ILE A 119 -38.66 27.74 -1.02
C ILE A 119 -39.13 29.03 -0.35
N ARG A 120 -38.27 30.06 -0.26
CA ARG A 120 -38.68 31.37 0.26
C ARG A 120 -39.76 32.01 -0.60
N ASP A 121 -39.67 31.87 -1.92
CA ASP A 121 -40.68 32.34 -2.84
C ASP A 121 -41.99 31.53 -2.69
N ALA A 122 -41.92 30.20 -2.65
CA ALA A 122 -43.09 29.35 -2.41
C ALA A 122 -43.78 29.64 -1.06
N HIS A 123 -43.01 29.94 -0.02
CA HIS A 123 -43.55 30.35 1.28
C HIS A 123 -44.29 31.69 1.19
N ARG A 124 -43.75 32.66 0.41
CA ARG A 124 -44.42 33.94 0.17
C ARG A 124 -45.75 33.74 -0.56
N ASP A 125 -45.77 32.88 -1.57
CA ASP A 125 -46.96 32.56 -2.34
C ASP A 125 -48.04 31.89 -1.47
N LEU A 126 -47.66 30.90 -0.64
CA LEU A 126 -48.59 30.29 0.32
C LEU A 126 -49.18 31.28 1.32
N THR A 127 -48.36 32.23 1.78
CA THR A 127 -48.83 33.29 2.68
C THR A 127 -49.88 34.16 1.97
N GLY A 128 -49.66 34.48 0.69
CA GLY A 128 -50.64 35.17 -0.16
C GLY A 128 -51.94 34.38 -0.35
N VAL A 129 -51.84 33.07 -0.63
CA VAL A 129 -53.01 32.19 -0.75
C VAL A 129 -53.80 32.10 0.56
N SER A 130 -53.11 32.05 1.71
CA SER A 130 -53.75 32.06 3.04
C SER A 130 -54.59 33.32 3.26
N GLN A 131 -54.04 34.49 2.90
CA GLN A 131 -54.74 35.77 3.00
C GLN A 131 -55.96 35.83 2.09
N LEU A 132 -55.83 35.36 0.83
CA LEU A 132 -56.95 35.29 -0.11
C LEU A 132 -58.05 34.36 0.39
N ASN A 133 -57.70 33.19 0.92
CA ASN A 133 -58.66 32.23 1.44
C ASN A 133 -59.40 32.77 2.67
N ARG A 134 -58.70 33.48 3.56
CA ARG A 134 -59.31 34.16 4.72
C ARG A 134 -60.31 35.24 4.28
N ALA A 135 -59.92 36.10 3.34
CA ALA A 135 -60.80 37.12 2.79
C ALA A 135 -62.03 36.52 2.07
N ALA A 136 -61.87 35.37 1.41
CA ALA A 136 -62.99 34.65 0.80
C ALA A 136 -63.96 34.12 1.87
N ASN A 137 -63.46 33.57 2.98
CA ASN A 137 -64.29 33.11 4.09
C ASN A 137 -65.07 34.25 4.76
N GLU A 138 -64.45 35.40 4.95
CA GLU A 138 -65.14 36.59 5.49
C GLU A 138 -66.32 36.98 4.58
N ARG A 139 -66.08 37.08 3.26
CA ARG A 139 -67.14 37.38 2.28
C ARG A 139 -68.24 36.32 2.24
N LEU A 140 -67.90 35.05 2.39
CA LEU A 140 -68.91 33.98 2.46
C LEU A 140 -69.77 34.09 3.72
N GLY A 141 -69.19 34.53 4.85
CA GLY A 141 -69.93 34.87 6.06
C GLY A 141 -70.97 35.97 5.82
N ASP A 142 -70.58 37.04 5.13
CA ASP A 142 -71.49 38.12 4.75
C ASP A 142 -72.63 37.62 3.86
N VAL A 143 -72.32 36.81 2.84
CA VAL A 143 -73.35 36.22 1.95
C VAL A 143 -74.29 35.29 2.73
N ALA A 144 -73.76 34.49 3.67
CA ALA A 144 -74.58 33.63 4.52
C ALA A 144 -75.58 34.45 5.36
N GLN A 145 -75.13 35.58 5.90
CA GLN A 145 -75.99 36.52 6.63
C GLN A 145 -77.07 37.10 5.73
N ASP A 146 -76.71 37.58 4.53
CA ASP A 146 -77.65 38.14 3.56
C ASP A 146 -78.74 37.13 3.16
N ILE A 147 -78.35 35.89 2.90
CA ILE A 147 -79.29 34.79 2.62
C ILE A 147 -80.20 34.52 3.81
N GLY A 148 -79.68 34.57 5.04
CA GLY A 148 -80.48 34.49 6.26
C GLY A 148 -81.54 35.60 6.35
N THR A 149 -81.17 36.84 6.00
CA THR A 149 -82.14 37.95 5.97
C THR A 149 -83.17 37.79 4.85
N LEU A 150 -82.75 37.30 3.68
CA LEU A 150 -83.64 37.06 2.54
C LEU A 150 -84.64 35.95 2.88
N HIS A 151 -84.20 34.88 3.52
CA HIS A 151 -85.07 33.80 4.03
C HIS A 151 -86.15 34.37 4.94
N ALA A 152 -85.77 35.19 5.94
CA ALA A 152 -86.71 35.80 6.87
C ALA A 152 -87.71 36.74 6.19
N ARG A 153 -87.28 37.52 5.19
CA ARG A 153 -88.16 38.40 4.40
C ARG A 153 -89.14 37.59 3.54
N THR A 154 -88.68 36.55 2.85
CA THR A 154 -89.53 35.70 2.01
C THR A 154 -90.53 34.90 2.84
N ALA A 155 -90.14 34.44 4.04
CA ALA A 155 -91.06 33.80 4.97
C ALA A 155 -92.21 34.74 5.39
N LYS A 156 -91.90 36.01 5.71
CA LYS A 156 -92.92 37.03 5.99
C LYS A 156 -93.86 37.29 4.80
N ILE A 157 -93.34 37.27 3.58
CA ILE A 157 -94.17 37.36 2.37
C ILE A 157 -95.14 36.18 2.32
N GLY A 158 -94.67 34.96 2.62
CA GLY A 158 -95.52 33.78 2.72
C GLY A 158 -96.66 33.93 3.75
N ASP A 159 -96.40 34.58 4.88
CA ASP A 159 -97.43 34.87 5.88
C ASP A 159 -98.45 35.90 5.39
N VAL A 160 -98.01 36.94 4.67
CA VAL A 160 -98.90 37.93 4.04
C VAL A 160 -99.76 37.29 2.94
N VAL A 161 -99.18 36.40 2.14
CA VAL A 161 -99.91 35.64 1.11
C VAL A 161 -101.03 34.80 1.75
N LYS A 162 -100.77 34.10 2.85
CA LYS A 162 -101.81 33.36 3.58
C LYS A 162 -102.93 34.27 4.09
N LEU A 163 -102.58 35.46 4.58
CA LEU A 163 -103.55 36.46 5.02
C LEU A 163 -104.42 36.93 3.84
N ILE A 164 -103.83 37.29 2.70
CA ILE A 164 -104.56 37.71 1.49
C ILE A 164 -105.49 36.60 1.00
N GLU A 165 -105.04 35.34 1.03
CA GLU A 165 -105.88 34.19 0.64
C GLU A 165 -107.12 34.09 1.54
N SER A 166 -106.94 34.25 2.86
CA SER A 166 -108.05 34.24 3.82
C SER A 166 -109.04 35.39 3.58
N VAL A 167 -108.55 36.61 3.34
CA VAL A 167 -109.37 37.80 3.09
C VAL A 167 -110.11 37.66 1.77
N SER A 168 -109.45 37.19 0.72
CA SER A 168 -110.07 36.99 -0.59
C SER A 168 -111.12 35.88 -0.56
N ALA A 169 -110.86 34.78 0.16
CA ALA A 169 -111.85 33.72 0.38
C ALA A 169 -113.09 34.24 1.12
N GLN A 170 -112.90 35.03 2.18
CA GLN A 170 -114.01 35.69 2.88
C GLN A 170 -114.78 36.65 1.97
N THR A 171 -114.06 37.46 1.18
CA THR A 171 -114.66 38.43 0.24
C THR A 171 -115.48 37.73 -0.85
N LYS A 172 -114.98 36.61 -1.37
CA LYS A 172 -115.70 35.76 -2.33
C LYS A 172 -116.98 35.17 -1.72
N LEU A 173 -116.94 34.72 -0.46
CA LEU A 173 -118.12 34.23 0.25
C LEU A 173 -119.14 35.35 0.50
N LEU A 174 -118.69 36.53 0.93
CA LEU A 174 -119.53 37.72 1.09
C LEU A 174 -120.21 38.12 -0.25
N ALA A 175 -119.45 38.11 -1.34
CA ALA A 175 -119.97 38.41 -2.67
C ALA A 175 -121.00 37.37 -3.15
N ILE A 176 -120.79 36.08 -2.87
CA ILE A 176 -121.77 35.02 -3.15
C ILE A 176 -123.06 35.26 -2.35
N ASN A 177 -122.96 35.57 -1.06
CA ASN A 177 -124.12 35.87 -0.23
C ASN A 177 -124.87 37.11 -0.75
N ALA A 178 -124.15 38.16 -1.15
CA ALA A 178 -124.74 39.36 -1.74
C ALA A 178 -125.42 39.08 -3.10
N SER A 179 -124.82 38.25 -3.96
CA SER A 179 -125.45 37.83 -5.23
C SER A 179 -126.74 37.04 -5.00
N ILE A 180 -126.78 36.17 -3.99
CA ILE A 180 -127.99 35.41 -3.62
C ILE A 180 -129.09 36.37 -3.17
N GLU A 181 -128.78 37.32 -2.28
CA GLU A 181 -129.78 38.27 -1.77
C GLU A 181 -130.25 39.26 -2.85
N ALA A 182 -129.37 39.67 -3.76
CA ALA A 182 -129.71 40.49 -4.92
C ALA A 182 -130.63 39.76 -5.91
N ALA A 183 -130.46 38.45 -6.10
CA ALA A 183 -131.38 37.63 -6.89
C ALA A 183 -132.76 37.49 -6.21
N ARG A 184 -132.78 37.46 -4.87
CA ARG A 184 -133.99 37.36 -4.04
C ARG A 184 -134.85 38.64 -4.09
N ALA A 185 -134.23 39.80 -4.25
CA ALA A 185 -134.91 41.11 -4.38
C ALA A 185 -135.54 41.37 -5.77
N GLY A 186 -135.45 40.43 -6.72
CA GLY A 186 -136.14 40.53 -8.02
C GLY A 186 -135.68 41.72 -8.88
N PRO A 187 -136.59 42.43 -9.59
CA PRO A 187 -136.22 43.52 -10.51
C PRO A 187 -135.42 44.66 -9.87
N ALA A 188 -135.65 44.95 -8.58
CA ALA A 188 -134.98 46.00 -7.82
C ALA A 188 -133.52 45.64 -7.45
N GLY A 189 -133.19 44.34 -7.40
CA GLY A 189 -131.86 43.83 -7.05
C GLY A 189 -130.89 43.71 -8.22
N ARG A 190 -131.32 43.96 -9.47
CA ARG A 190 -130.49 43.75 -10.68
C ARG A 190 -129.16 44.51 -10.64
N GLY A 191 -129.14 45.77 -10.21
CA GLY A 191 -127.92 46.55 -10.08
C GLY A 191 -126.93 45.98 -9.04
N PHE A 192 -127.44 45.54 -7.89
CA PHE A 192 -126.65 44.90 -6.84
C PHE A 192 -126.11 43.52 -7.25
N SER A 193 -126.87 42.77 -8.05
CA SER A 193 -126.45 41.45 -8.56
C SER A 193 -125.22 41.57 -9.48
N VAL A 194 -125.19 42.59 -10.35
CA VAL A 194 -124.04 42.89 -11.21
C VAL A 194 -122.81 43.26 -10.39
N VAL A 195 -122.95 44.12 -9.37
CA VAL A 195 -121.84 44.50 -8.47
C VAL A 195 -121.33 43.29 -7.70
N ALA A 196 -122.22 42.46 -7.14
CA ALA A 196 -121.83 41.26 -6.39
C ALA A 196 -121.11 40.22 -7.29
N ALA A 197 -121.55 40.06 -8.55
CA ALA A 197 -120.86 39.22 -9.53
C ALA A 197 -119.46 39.75 -9.86
N GLU A 198 -119.29 41.07 -10.01
CA GLU A 198 -118.00 41.70 -10.26
C GLU A 198 -117.05 41.57 -9.05
N VAL A 199 -117.55 41.77 -7.82
CA VAL A 199 -116.76 41.57 -6.58
C VAL A 199 -116.35 40.11 -6.44
N LYS A 200 -117.22 39.16 -6.76
CA LYS A 200 -116.89 37.72 -6.78
C LYS A 200 -115.78 37.42 -7.79
N LEU A 201 -115.86 37.98 -9.00
CA LEU A 201 -114.85 37.81 -10.04
C LEU A 201 -113.51 38.44 -9.63
N LEU A 202 -113.55 39.61 -9.00
CA LEU A 202 -112.37 40.30 -8.46
C LEU A 202 -111.70 39.47 -7.36
N ALA A 203 -112.47 38.93 -6.41
CA ALA A 203 -111.95 38.05 -5.37
C ALA A 203 -111.30 36.78 -5.97
N GLN A 204 -111.92 36.18 -7.00
CA GLN A 204 -111.31 35.06 -7.73
C GLN A 204 -109.97 35.45 -8.38
N ARG A 205 -109.91 36.58 -9.09
CA ARG A 205 -108.65 37.08 -9.68
C ARG A 205 -107.57 37.35 -8.63
N VAL A 206 -107.95 37.85 -7.46
CA VAL A 206 -107.04 38.04 -6.32
C VAL A 206 -106.54 36.68 -5.80
N GLN A 207 -107.38 35.66 -5.69
CA GLN A 207 -106.95 34.31 -5.30
C GLN A 207 -105.95 33.72 -6.29
N ASP A 208 -106.22 33.82 -7.59
CA ASP A 208 -105.34 33.29 -8.63
C ASP A 208 -103.99 34.01 -8.64
N ALA A 209 -103.99 35.35 -8.54
CA ALA A 209 -102.77 36.14 -8.41
C ALA A 209 -101.99 35.80 -7.13
N ASN A 210 -102.68 35.63 -6.01
CA ASN A 210 -102.06 35.32 -4.72
C ASN A 210 -101.45 33.91 -4.70
N ARG A 211 -102.07 32.93 -5.39
CA ARG A 211 -101.48 31.61 -5.61
C ARG A 211 -100.16 31.69 -6.38
N SER A 212 -100.11 32.48 -7.45
CA SER A 212 -98.85 32.72 -8.18
C SER A 212 -97.77 33.35 -7.30
N ILE A 213 -98.13 34.26 -6.39
CA ILE A 213 -97.18 34.82 -5.41
C ILE A 213 -96.73 33.76 -4.39
N ALA A 214 -97.64 32.89 -3.93
CA ALA A 214 -97.33 31.77 -3.05
C ALA A 214 -96.31 30.80 -3.68
N ASP A 215 -96.53 30.46 -4.95
CA ASP A 215 -95.63 29.59 -5.73
C ASP A 215 -94.26 30.24 -5.89
N LEU A 216 -94.20 31.53 -6.24
CA LEU A 216 -92.95 32.30 -6.32
C LEU A 216 -92.20 32.35 -4.99
N ALA A 217 -92.91 32.57 -3.87
CA ALA A 217 -92.30 32.58 -2.54
C ALA A 217 -91.73 31.20 -2.17
N THR A 218 -92.45 30.13 -2.50
CA THR A 218 -92.02 28.74 -2.26
C THR A 218 -90.79 28.38 -3.10
N GLN A 219 -90.78 28.75 -4.38
CA GLN A 219 -89.62 28.57 -5.25
C GLN A 219 -88.41 29.36 -4.73
N THR A 220 -88.63 30.59 -4.25
CA THR A 220 -87.57 31.42 -3.68
C THR A 220 -86.98 30.81 -2.40
N LEU A 221 -87.83 30.29 -1.50
CA LEU A 221 -87.36 29.58 -0.29
C LEU A 221 -86.56 28.31 -0.63
N THR A 222 -86.99 27.57 -1.65
CA THR A 222 -86.25 26.39 -2.14
C THR A 222 -84.88 26.79 -2.70
N GLY A 223 -84.82 27.85 -3.51
CA GLY A 223 -83.57 28.39 -4.04
C GLY A 223 -82.61 28.88 -2.94
N ILE A 224 -83.15 29.52 -1.90
CA ILE A 224 -82.40 29.93 -0.70
C ILE A 224 -81.81 28.71 0.03
N GLY A 225 -82.57 27.62 0.17
CA GLY A 225 -82.06 26.38 0.77
C GLY A 225 -80.87 25.80 0.00
N ALA A 226 -80.97 25.73 -1.33
CA ALA A 226 -79.88 25.27 -2.19
C ALA A 226 -78.64 26.18 -2.10
N LEU A 227 -78.82 27.50 -2.10
CA LEU A 227 -77.71 28.45 -1.94
C LEU A 227 -77.02 28.29 -0.58
N ARG A 228 -77.77 28.06 0.50
CA ARG A 228 -77.20 27.81 1.83
C ARG A 228 -76.34 26.55 1.84
N GLU A 229 -76.80 25.45 1.23
CA GLU A 229 -76.01 24.22 1.11
C GLU A 229 -74.72 24.45 0.31
N GLN A 230 -74.78 25.25 -0.77
CA GLN A 230 -73.59 25.62 -1.54
C GLN A 230 -72.59 26.43 -0.70
N ILE A 231 -73.05 27.38 0.11
CA ILE A 231 -72.18 28.15 1.00
C ILE A 231 -71.49 27.26 2.02
N GLU A 232 -72.22 26.36 2.68
CA GLU A 232 -71.65 25.42 3.66
C GLU A 232 -70.57 24.54 3.02
N ARG A 233 -70.79 24.06 1.80
CA ARG A 233 -69.78 23.30 1.04
C ARG A 233 -68.53 24.12 0.74
N VAL A 234 -68.69 25.37 0.30
CA VAL A 234 -67.54 26.25 -0.01
C VAL A 234 -66.78 26.59 1.28
N HIS A 235 -67.48 26.83 2.39
CA HIS A 235 -66.87 27.08 3.69
C HIS A 235 -66.06 25.87 4.19
N GLY A 236 -66.63 24.66 4.08
CA GLY A 236 -65.92 23.42 4.40
C GLY A 236 -64.64 23.23 3.59
N GLY A 237 -64.72 23.44 2.27
CA GLY A 237 -63.54 23.37 1.38
C GLY A 237 -62.50 24.45 1.68
N SER A 238 -62.93 25.65 2.06
CA SER A 238 -62.03 26.73 2.47
C SER A 238 -61.31 26.42 3.78
N SER A 239 -61.99 25.84 4.77
CA SER A 239 -61.37 25.38 6.02
C SER A 239 -60.33 24.29 5.78
N GLU A 240 -60.62 23.35 4.88
CA GLU A 240 -59.66 22.31 4.50
C GLU A 240 -58.42 22.92 3.81
N CYS A 241 -58.64 23.90 2.92
CA CYS A 241 -57.55 24.63 2.27
C CYS A 241 -56.63 25.33 3.29
N THR A 242 -57.19 25.97 4.33
CA THR A 242 -56.37 26.55 5.42
C THR A 242 -55.53 25.49 6.14
N ALA A 243 -56.11 24.33 6.47
CA ALA A 243 -55.35 23.25 7.12
C ALA A 243 -54.23 22.68 6.24
N VAL A 244 -54.41 22.65 4.92
CA VAL A 244 -53.36 22.27 3.96
C VAL A 244 -52.24 23.33 3.92
N ILE A 245 -52.59 24.62 3.89
CA ILE A 245 -51.61 25.71 3.91
C ILE A 245 -50.78 25.67 5.19
N ASP A 246 -51.40 25.54 6.35
CA ASP A 246 -50.69 25.52 7.64
C ASP A 246 -49.68 24.36 7.74
N ARG A 247 -50.08 23.16 7.29
CA ARG A 247 -49.15 22.01 7.19
C ARG A 247 -48.01 22.26 6.20
N SER A 248 -48.29 22.95 5.09
CA SER A 248 -47.29 23.21 4.05
C SER A 248 -46.25 24.23 4.54
N VAL A 249 -46.67 25.24 5.30
CA VAL A 249 -45.76 26.20 5.97
C VAL A 249 -44.82 25.48 6.94
N LEU A 250 -45.34 24.56 7.77
CA LEU A 250 -44.51 23.78 8.69
C LEU A 250 -43.48 22.93 7.94
N ARG A 251 -43.89 22.24 6.87
CA ARG A 251 -42.97 21.44 6.04
C ARG A 251 -41.90 22.29 5.37
N PHE A 252 -42.23 23.49 4.90
CA PHE A 252 -41.20 24.37 4.34
C PHE A 252 -40.18 24.83 5.37
N ALA A 253 -40.60 25.08 6.62
CA ALA A 253 -39.67 25.39 7.70
C ALA A 253 -38.69 24.23 7.96
N GLU A 254 -39.16 22.98 7.94
CA GLU A 254 -38.30 21.79 8.04
C GLU A 254 -37.29 21.72 6.89
N VAL A 255 -37.74 21.90 5.64
CA VAL A 255 -36.83 21.85 4.47
C VAL A 255 -35.80 22.99 4.51
N VAL A 256 -36.17 24.18 4.96
CA VAL A 256 -35.21 25.29 5.15
C VAL A 256 -34.13 24.90 6.15
N ASN A 257 -34.52 24.34 7.30
CA ASN A 257 -33.55 23.88 8.31
C ASN A 257 -32.60 22.81 7.76
N ASP A 258 -33.12 21.86 6.97
CA ASP A 258 -32.32 20.80 6.34
C ASP A 258 -31.33 21.36 5.30
N LEU A 259 -31.76 22.32 4.49
CA LEU A 259 -30.89 22.98 3.51
C LEU A 259 -29.81 23.84 4.18
N GLU A 260 -30.15 24.56 5.26
CA GLU A 260 -29.15 25.30 6.04
C GLU A 260 -28.15 24.36 6.74
N ALA A 261 -28.60 23.18 7.20
CA ALA A 261 -27.70 22.17 7.72
C ALA A 261 -26.78 21.61 6.62
N THR A 262 -27.31 21.41 5.41
CA THR A 262 -26.54 20.99 4.24
C THR A 262 -25.47 22.01 3.88
N ASP A 263 -25.80 23.30 3.86
CA ASP A 263 -24.84 24.39 3.62
C ASP A 263 -23.69 24.39 4.64
N ARG A 264 -24.01 24.28 5.94
CA ARG A 264 -23.00 24.14 7.01
C ARG A 264 -22.10 22.92 6.82
N ASN A 265 -22.68 21.79 6.43
CA ASN A 265 -21.93 20.57 6.17
C ASN A 265 -21.01 20.72 4.95
N MET A 266 -21.46 21.37 3.89
CA MET A 266 -20.61 21.65 2.73
C MET A 266 -19.44 22.56 3.07
N ALA A 267 -19.63 23.55 3.95
CA ALA A 267 -18.52 24.38 4.45
C ALA A 267 -17.48 23.57 5.25
N LEU A 268 -17.92 22.56 6.02
CA LEU A 268 -17.01 21.63 6.72
C LEU A 268 -16.25 20.74 5.74
N VAL A 269 -16.95 20.19 4.75
CA VAL A 269 -16.34 19.36 3.69
C VAL A 269 -15.31 20.17 2.89
N GLY A 270 -15.62 21.43 2.56
CA GLY A 270 -14.70 22.34 1.88
C GLY A 270 -13.40 22.56 2.67
N ARG A 271 -13.49 22.79 3.98
CA ARG A 271 -12.30 22.90 4.85
C ARG A 271 -11.48 21.60 4.89
N ALA A 272 -12.15 20.46 5.00
CA ALA A 272 -11.47 19.16 4.99
C ALA A 272 -10.67 18.93 3.69
N PHE A 273 -11.18 19.39 2.54
CA PHE A 273 -10.44 19.32 1.29
C PHE A 273 -9.22 20.25 1.25
N GLU A 274 -9.29 21.41 1.89
CA GLU A 274 -8.12 22.29 2.06
C GLU A 274 -7.03 21.61 2.91
N ASP A 275 -7.41 20.98 4.01
CA ASP A 275 -6.48 20.25 4.88
C ASP A 275 -5.83 19.08 4.14
N ILE A 276 -6.60 18.32 3.35
CA ILE A 276 -6.08 17.24 2.51
C ILE A 276 -5.12 17.80 1.44
N HIS A 277 -5.45 18.93 0.83
CA HIS A 277 -4.58 19.58 -0.16
C HIS A 277 -3.22 19.95 0.45
N HIS A 278 -3.22 20.60 1.61
CA HIS A 278 -2.00 20.95 2.32
C HIS A 278 -1.18 19.72 2.71
N ALA A 279 -1.82 18.68 3.25
CA ALA A 279 -1.14 17.44 3.60
C ALA A 279 -0.51 16.75 2.37
N ASN A 280 -1.17 16.82 1.22
CA ASN A 280 -0.65 16.29 -0.04
C ASN A 280 0.60 17.06 -0.55
N VAL A 281 0.58 18.40 -0.43
CA VAL A 281 1.76 19.23 -0.76
C VAL A 281 2.94 18.88 0.15
N GLU A 282 2.71 18.71 1.46
CA GLU A 282 3.76 18.28 2.39
C GLU A 282 4.30 16.88 2.04
N LEU A 283 3.40 15.93 1.74
CA LEU A 283 3.75 14.58 1.34
C LEU A 283 4.61 14.56 0.07
N THR A 284 4.30 15.42 -0.90
CA THR A 284 5.14 15.60 -2.11
C THR A 284 6.55 16.06 -1.76
N GLY A 285 6.68 16.98 -0.79
CA GLY A 285 7.98 17.42 -0.27
C GLY A 285 8.76 16.27 0.39
N GLN A 286 8.09 15.45 1.20
CA GLN A 286 8.69 14.29 1.86
C GLN A 286 9.15 13.23 0.85
N ILE A 287 8.39 12.98 -0.21
CA ILE A 287 8.77 12.07 -1.31
C ILE A 287 10.04 12.57 -2.00
N HIS A 288 10.11 13.88 -2.26
CA HIS A 288 11.30 14.48 -2.87
C HIS A 288 12.54 14.27 -1.99
N GLU A 289 12.45 14.56 -0.68
CA GLU A 289 13.54 14.30 0.26
C GLU A 289 13.92 12.82 0.29
N MET A 290 12.94 11.91 0.28
CA MET A 290 13.18 10.46 0.27
C MET A 290 14.02 10.06 -0.94
N ARG A 291 13.67 10.55 -2.14
CA ARG A 291 14.42 10.26 -3.36
C ARG A 291 15.87 10.78 -3.29
N VAL A 292 16.06 12.00 -2.80
CA VAL A 292 17.39 12.60 -2.62
C VAL A 292 18.23 11.78 -1.63
N ARG A 293 17.65 11.38 -0.49
CA ARG A 293 18.33 10.56 0.51
C ARG A 293 18.69 9.17 -0.03
N SER A 294 17.79 8.53 -0.80
CA SER A 294 18.07 7.24 -1.44
C SER A 294 19.25 7.30 -2.42
N VAL A 295 19.41 8.41 -3.16
CA VAL A 295 20.59 8.62 -4.02
C VAL A 295 21.85 8.80 -3.17
N ALA A 296 21.81 9.64 -2.15
CA ALA A 296 22.96 9.86 -1.27
C ALA A 296 23.43 8.59 -0.56
N VAL A 297 22.49 7.72 -0.14
CA VAL A 297 22.80 6.41 0.44
C VAL A 297 23.50 5.52 -0.59
N ALA A 298 23.02 5.47 -1.83
CA ALA A 298 23.65 4.68 -2.89
C ALA A 298 25.10 5.13 -3.16
N ASP A 299 25.36 6.45 -3.20
CA ASP A 299 26.71 7.00 -3.41
C ASP A 299 27.65 6.70 -2.23
N ALA A 300 27.14 6.83 -1.00
CA ALA A 300 27.88 6.47 0.21
C ALA A 300 28.23 4.97 0.23
N MET A 301 27.29 4.12 -0.20
CA MET A 301 27.51 2.68 -0.31
C MET A 301 28.53 2.32 -1.41
N ALA A 302 28.53 3.03 -2.54
CA ALA A 302 29.55 2.85 -3.57
C ALA A 302 30.96 3.19 -3.04
N THR A 303 31.07 4.25 -2.25
CA THR A 303 32.33 4.62 -1.58
C THR A 303 32.76 3.57 -0.56
N ALA A 304 31.83 3.11 0.29
CA ALA A 304 32.09 2.06 1.28
C ALA A 304 32.49 0.74 0.61
N GLN A 305 31.94 0.41 -0.56
CA GLN A 305 32.29 -0.79 -1.32
C GLN A 305 33.74 -0.73 -1.80
N SER A 306 34.17 0.43 -2.29
CA SER A 306 35.57 0.66 -2.68
C SER A 306 36.51 0.48 -1.49
N SER A 307 36.20 1.10 -0.33
CA SER A 307 36.99 0.96 0.89
C SER A 307 37.05 -0.49 1.41
N SER A 308 35.93 -1.21 1.39
CA SER A 308 35.88 -2.64 1.76
C SER A 308 36.79 -3.47 0.85
N ARG A 309 36.79 -3.19 -0.47
CA ARG A 309 37.65 -3.89 -1.43
C ARG A 309 39.13 -3.63 -1.17
N VAL A 310 39.51 -2.37 -0.92
CA VAL A 310 40.88 -2.00 -0.54
C VAL A 310 41.32 -2.70 0.74
N LEU A 311 40.46 -2.74 1.77
CA LEU A 311 40.78 -3.46 3.02
C LEU A 311 41.01 -4.96 2.78
N ARG A 312 40.18 -5.60 1.92
CA ARG A 312 40.37 -7.02 1.58
C ARG A 312 41.71 -7.24 0.89
N ASP A 313 42.05 -6.43 -0.10
CA ASP A 313 43.32 -6.55 -0.82
C ASP A 313 44.53 -6.31 0.10
N GLU A 314 44.45 -5.32 1.00
CA GLU A 314 45.53 -5.05 1.95
C GLU A 314 45.70 -6.17 2.97
N THR A 315 44.60 -6.76 3.47
CA THR A 315 44.69 -7.92 4.39
C THR A 315 45.33 -9.14 3.73
N GLU A 316 45.00 -9.40 2.45
CA GLU A 316 45.63 -10.47 1.68
C GLU A 316 47.13 -10.23 1.47
N ASN A 317 47.52 -8.98 1.19
CA ASN A 317 48.94 -8.61 1.08
C ASN A 317 49.67 -8.78 2.43
N LEU A 318 49.06 -8.35 3.55
CA LEU A 318 49.61 -8.54 4.89
C LEU A 318 49.76 -10.02 5.25
N HIS A 319 48.79 -10.88 4.88
CA HIS A 319 48.93 -12.32 5.04
C HIS A 319 50.07 -12.88 4.19
N GLY A 320 50.20 -12.45 2.94
CA GLY A 320 51.29 -12.84 2.05
C GLY A 320 52.68 -12.41 2.55
N LEU A 321 52.80 -11.24 3.18
CA LEU A 321 54.04 -10.79 3.81
C LEU A 321 54.32 -11.58 5.09
N GLY A 322 53.31 -11.73 5.94
CA GLY A 322 53.41 -12.44 7.22
C GLY A 322 53.81 -13.91 7.07
N SER A 323 53.49 -14.54 5.95
CA SER A 323 53.83 -15.94 5.67
C SER A 323 55.27 -16.18 5.21
N THR A 324 56.01 -15.12 4.84
CA THR A 324 57.44 -15.24 4.48
C THR A 324 58.35 -15.57 5.67
N LEU A 325 57.86 -15.36 6.89
CA LEU A 325 58.56 -15.66 8.15
C LEU A 325 57.90 -16.85 8.84
N PRO A 326 58.46 -18.07 8.71
CA PRO A 326 57.92 -19.25 9.38
C PRO A 326 58.08 -19.13 10.90
N LEU A 327 56.95 -19.20 11.58
CA LEU A 327 56.75 -19.27 13.01
C LEU A 327 56.42 -20.71 13.40
N ARG A 328 57.46 -21.54 13.51
CA ARG A 328 57.32 -22.94 13.93
C ARG A 328 56.41 -23.06 15.15
N GLY A 329 55.40 -23.92 15.06
CA GLY A 329 54.41 -24.19 16.11
C GLY A 329 53.20 -23.25 16.12
N SER A 330 53.16 -22.19 15.30
CA SER A 330 51.99 -21.32 15.19
C SER A 330 50.84 -22.05 14.47
N ARG A 331 49.60 -21.75 14.86
CA ARG A 331 48.39 -22.36 14.27
C ARG A 331 48.32 -22.17 12.76
N HIS A 332 48.66 -20.97 12.30
CA HIS A 332 48.75 -20.64 10.88
C HIS A 332 49.70 -21.59 10.13
N ASP A 333 50.93 -21.78 10.63
CA ASP A 333 51.93 -22.60 9.92
C ASP A 333 51.62 -24.10 10.01
N VAL A 334 51.00 -24.52 11.10
CA VAL A 334 50.50 -25.90 11.25
C VAL A 334 49.42 -26.19 10.22
N LEU A 335 48.43 -25.30 10.09
CA LEU A 335 47.38 -25.41 9.08
C LEU A 335 47.95 -25.29 7.65
N LEU A 336 48.88 -24.36 7.43
CA LEU A 336 49.55 -24.20 6.13
C LEU A 336 50.27 -25.49 5.72
N ALA A 337 50.96 -26.16 6.65
CA ALA A 337 51.64 -27.42 6.38
C ALA A 337 50.66 -28.57 6.07
N ASP A 338 49.48 -28.59 6.68
CA ASP A 338 48.41 -29.54 6.31
C ASP A 338 47.92 -29.29 4.88
N VAL A 339 47.71 -28.02 4.51
CA VAL A 339 47.31 -27.63 3.16
C VAL A 339 48.39 -27.93 2.13
N GLU A 340 49.68 -27.75 2.46
CA GLU A 340 50.81 -28.13 1.61
C GLU A 340 50.82 -29.64 1.34
N ARG A 341 50.71 -30.46 2.40
CA ARG A 341 50.61 -31.92 2.26
C ARG A 341 49.41 -32.34 1.41
N PHE A 342 48.26 -31.71 1.64
CA PHE A 342 47.07 -31.95 0.85
C PHE A 342 47.28 -31.60 -0.64
N ARG A 343 47.85 -30.42 -0.93
CA ARG A 343 48.20 -29.99 -2.29
C ARG A 343 49.11 -31.01 -2.95
N ASP A 344 50.19 -31.41 -2.30
CA ASP A 344 51.19 -32.31 -2.87
C ASP A 344 50.56 -33.68 -3.22
N ARG A 345 49.65 -34.18 -2.37
CA ARG A 345 48.91 -35.43 -2.64
C ARG A 345 47.94 -35.29 -3.80
N VAL A 346 47.18 -34.20 -3.87
CA VAL A 346 46.28 -33.91 -4.99
C VAL A 346 47.08 -33.78 -6.28
N GLN A 347 48.20 -33.06 -6.27
CA GLN A 347 49.06 -32.92 -7.44
C GLN A 347 49.64 -34.25 -7.88
N ALA A 348 50.18 -35.07 -6.97
CA ALA A 348 50.71 -36.39 -7.30
C ALA A 348 49.65 -37.30 -7.93
N TYR A 349 48.41 -37.26 -7.41
CA TYR A 349 47.28 -38.01 -7.96
C TYR A 349 46.92 -37.53 -9.38
N LEU A 350 46.84 -36.22 -9.60
CA LEU A 350 46.58 -35.65 -10.91
C LEU A 350 47.70 -35.96 -11.92
N GLU A 351 48.97 -35.88 -11.50
CA GLU A 351 50.11 -36.29 -12.33
C GLU A 351 50.03 -37.77 -12.72
N GLN A 352 49.63 -38.65 -11.80
CA GLN A 352 49.42 -40.06 -12.11
C GLN A 352 48.26 -40.27 -13.10
N ALA A 353 47.16 -39.54 -12.93
CA ALA A 353 46.03 -39.59 -13.86
C ALA A 353 46.43 -39.11 -15.27
N ALA A 354 47.22 -38.04 -15.36
CA ALA A 354 47.77 -37.54 -16.63
C ALA A 354 48.67 -38.58 -17.31
N ARG A 355 49.61 -39.19 -16.57
CA ARG A 355 50.46 -40.30 -17.07
C ARG A 355 49.66 -41.51 -17.54
N SER A 356 48.48 -41.73 -16.96
CA SER A 356 47.54 -42.79 -17.33
C SER A 356 46.63 -42.40 -18.51
N GLY A 357 46.86 -41.24 -19.14
CA GLY A 357 46.17 -40.76 -20.34
C GLY A 357 44.93 -39.89 -20.09
N ALA A 358 44.73 -39.35 -18.88
CA ALA A 358 43.66 -38.39 -18.63
C ALA A 358 44.03 -36.99 -19.19
N ASN A 359 43.16 -36.39 -20.01
CA ASN A 359 43.37 -35.04 -20.53
C ASN A 359 42.96 -33.97 -19.52
N LEU A 360 43.78 -33.73 -18.49
CA LEU A 360 43.46 -32.78 -17.40
C LEU A 360 43.34 -31.32 -17.84
N PHE A 361 43.78 -30.97 -19.06
CA PHE A 361 43.67 -29.63 -19.62
C PHE A 361 42.48 -29.48 -20.58
N ASP A 362 41.54 -30.44 -20.58
CA ASP A 362 40.29 -30.30 -21.30
C ASP A 362 39.42 -29.20 -20.66
N GLN A 363 39.29 -28.09 -21.38
CA GLN A 363 38.45 -26.95 -21.00
C GLN A 363 37.16 -26.88 -21.83
N GLN A 364 36.81 -27.94 -22.56
CA GLN A 364 35.53 -28.04 -23.26
C GLN A 364 34.43 -28.42 -22.26
N TYR A 365 34.09 -27.49 -21.36
CA TYR A 365 33.06 -27.69 -20.34
C TYR A 365 31.69 -27.94 -20.99
N ARG A 366 31.28 -29.21 -21.09
CA ARG A 366 30.00 -29.59 -21.69
C ARG A 366 28.90 -29.46 -20.63
N PRO A 367 27.86 -28.63 -20.84
CA PRO A 367 26.80 -28.47 -19.85
C PRO A 367 26.03 -29.78 -19.67
N ILE A 368 25.78 -30.16 -18.43
CA ILE A 368 24.91 -31.28 -18.07
C ILE A 368 23.46 -30.77 -18.14
N PRO A 369 22.61 -31.32 -19.03
CA PRO A 369 21.23 -30.85 -19.18
C PRO A 369 20.40 -30.98 -17.90
N GLY A 370 19.46 -30.06 -17.69
CA GLY A 370 18.51 -30.14 -16.57
C GLY A 370 19.10 -29.83 -15.18
N THR A 371 20.27 -29.18 -15.12
CA THR A 371 20.92 -28.81 -13.85
C THR A 371 20.82 -27.31 -13.57
N SER A 372 20.43 -26.94 -12.35
CA SER A 372 20.38 -25.56 -11.86
C SER A 372 20.75 -25.55 -10.37
N PRO A 373 21.91 -25.01 -9.95
CA PRO A 373 22.94 -24.34 -10.75
C PRO A 373 23.55 -25.22 -11.85
N GLN A 374 23.98 -24.60 -12.97
CA GLN A 374 24.52 -25.31 -14.13
C GLN A 374 25.77 -26.13 -13.76
N LYS A 375 25.72 -27.43 -14.07
CA LYS A 375 26.85 -28.36 -13.94
C LYS A 375 27.46 -28.64 -15.30
N TYR A 376 28.72 -29.02 -15.33
CA TYR A 376 29.50 -29.29 -16.53
C TYR A 376 30.20 -30.64 -16.43
N THR A 377 30.62 -31.19 -17.56
CA THR A 377 31.49 -32.35 -17.59
C THR A 377 32.64 -32.14 -18.55
N THR A 378 33.77 -32.81 -18.26
CA THR A 378 34.99 -32.83 -19.06
C THR A 378 35.43 -34.26 -19.33
N SER A 379 36.33 -34.47 -20.30
CA SER A 379 36.83 -35.81 -20.65
C SER A 379 37.64 -36.51 -19.55
N TYR A 380 38.05 -35.79 -18.50
CA TYR A 380 38.85 -36.36 -17.42
C TYR A 380 38.08 -36.62 -16.12
N ASP A 381 36.82 -36.17 -15.99
CA ASP A 381 36.04 -36.26 -14.76
C ASP A 381 36.02 -37.69 -14.19
N ASP A 382 35.59 -38.66 -14.99
CA ASP A 382 35.43 -40.06 -14.57
C ASP A 382 36.74 -40.70 -14.09
N ARG A 383 37.89 -40.16 -14.53
CA ARG A 383 39.21 -40.67 -14.16
C ARG A 383 39.75 -40.08 -12.86
N VAL A 384 39.25 -38.91 -12.44
CA VAL A 384 39.78 -38.19 -11.27
C VAL A 384 38.77 -38.04 -10.13
N GLU A 385 37.47 -38.12 -10.42
CA GLU A 385 36.41 -37.73 -9.47
C GLU A 385 36.47 -38.53 -8.17
N GLY A 386 36.53 -39.87 -8.26
CA GLY A 386 36.53 -40.73 -7.08
C GLY A 386 37.77 -40.57 -6.20
N GLY A 387 38.96 -40.46 -6.81
CA GLY A 387 40.21 -40.30 -6.06
C GLY A 387 40.36 -38.90 -5.46
N LEU A 388 39.96 -37.85 -6.19
CA LEU A 388 39.90 -36.50 -5.64
C LEU A 388 38.92 -36.42 -4.47
N GLN A 389 37.71 -36.98 -4.60
CA GLN A 389 36.73 -36.99 -3.52
C GLN A 389 37.27 -37.65 -2.24
N ALA A 390 37.96 -38.80 -2.36
CA ALA A 390 38.57 -39.46 -1.22
C ALA A 390 39.65 -38.59 -0.53
N LEU A 391 40.52 -37.94 -1.32
CA LEU A 391 41.52 -37.02 -0.77
C LEU A 391 40.88 -35.80 -0.09
N PHE A 392 39.78 -35.30 -0.64
CA PHE A 392 39.05 -34.16 -0.10
C PHE A 392 38.42 -34.52 1.24
N ASP A 393 37.71 -35.65 1.32
CA ASP A 393 37.10 -36.12 2.56
C ASP A 393 38.14 -36.38 3.66
N GLU A 394 39.27 -37.00 3.32
CA GLU A 394 40.37 -37.22 4.27
C GLU A 394 40.94 -35.91 4.82
N MET A 395 41.06 -34.86 3.99
CA MET A 395 41.52 -33.56 4.46
C MET A 395 40.57 -32.94 5.49
N LEU A 396 39.25 -33.08 5.31
CA LEU A 396 38.27 -32.58 6.28
C LEU A 396 38.38 -33.27 7.64
N ASP A 397 38.74 -34.55 7.66
CA ASP A 397 38.88 -35.32 8.89
C ASP A 397 40.16 -34.96 9.68
N THR A 398 41.07 -34.17 9.10
CA THR A 398 42.33 -33.80 9.77
C THR A 398 42.13 -32.84 10.94
N ARG A 399 41.12 -31.97 10.88
CA ARG A 399 40.86 -30.91 11.88
C ARG A 399 39.41 -30.48 11.91
N ASP A 400 38.90 -30.29 13.12
CA ASP A 400 37.65 -29.57 13.35
C ASP A 400 37.75 -28.11 12.90
N GLY A 401 36.67 -27.58 12.34
CA GLY A 401 36.60 -26.20 11.81
C GLY A 401 37.01 -26.06 10.33
N LEU A 402 37.41 -27.15 9.66
CA LEU A 402 37.50 -27.17 8.20
C LEU A 402 36.11 -27.26 7.56
N ILE A 403 35.86 -26.41 6.57
CA ILE A 403 34.55 -26.27 5.92
C ILE A 403 34.52 -27.05 4.59
N PHE A 404 35.55 -26.88 3.76
CA PHE A 404 35.78 -27.68 2.57
C PHE A 404 37.26 -27.71 2.18
N ALA A 405 37.67 -28.74 1.47
CA ALA A 405 38.97 -28.88 0.80
C ALA A 405 38.73 -29.43 -0.61
N VAL A 406 39.03 -28.65 -1.63
CA VAL A 406 38.70 -28.97 -3.03
C VAL A 406 39.83 -28.55 -3.96
N ALA A 407 39.76 -28.97 -5.23
CA ALA A 407 40.70 -28.54 -6.27
C ALA A 407 39.94 -27.93 -7.45
N TYR A 408 40.42 -26.78 -7.93
CA TYR A 408 39.89 -26.04 -9.06
C TYR A 408 40.91 -26.08 -10.20
N ASP A 409 40.43 -26.19 -11.44
CA ASP A 409 41.26 -25.86 -12.60
C ASP A 409 41.40 -24.32 -12.77
N ALA A 410 42.17 -23.89 -13.77
CA ALA A 410 42.44 -22.48 -14.04
C ALA A 410 41.20 -21.61 -14.35
N ASN A 411 40.07 -22.23 -14.70
CA ASN A 411 38.79 -21.55 -14.94
C ASN A 411 37.79 -21.77 -13.78
N CYS A 412 38.28 -22.18 -12.61
CA CYS A 412 37.48 -22.47 -11.43
C CYS A 412 36.48 -23.62 -11.59
N TYR A 413 36.69 -24.50 -12.57
CA TYR A 413 35.92 -25.74 -12.67
C TYR A 413 36.40 -26.73 -11.61
N MET A 414 35.44 -27.30 -10.90
CA MET A 414 35.69 -28.22 -9.80
C MET A 414 35.15 -29.61 -10.16
N PRO A 415 36.02 -30.55 -10.61
CA PRO A 415 35.58 -31.86 -11.12
C PRO A 415 34.97 -32.77 -10.05
N ALA A 416 35.34 -32.57 -8.78
CA ALA A 416 34.86 -33.35 -7.64
C ALA A 416 34.61 -32.47 -6.42
N HIS A 417 33.81 -32.95 -5.47
CA HIS A 417 33.66 -32.36 -4.14
C HIS A 417 33.58 -33.51 -3.13
N HIS A 418 33.72 -33.19 -1.84
CA HIS A 418 33.33 -34.08 -0.74
C HIS A 418 32.04 -34.86 -0.99
N ARG A 419 31.97 -36.08 -0.46
CA ARG A 419 30.78 -36.93 -0.58
C ARG A 419 29.52 -36.25 -0.07
N ARG A 420 29.62 -35.50 1.03
CA ARG A 420 28.48 -34.76 1.64
C ARG A 420 27.92 -33.63 0.77
N PHE A 421 28.68 -33.13 -0.21
CA PHE A 421 28.27 -32.07 -1.13
C PHE A 421 28.18 -32.56 -2.58
N SER A 422 28.07 -33.88 -2.75
CA SER A 422 28.01 -34.53 -4.07
C SER A 422 26.74 -35.33 -4.30
N ALA A 423 25.63 -34.89 -3.71
CA ALA A 423 24.33 -35.49 -3.97
C ALA A 423 23.92 -35.34 -5.45
N PRO A 424 23.16 -36.29 -6.02
CA PRO A 424 22.53 -36.12 -7.32
C PRO A 424 21.64 -34.86 -7.36
N PRO A 425 21.57 -34.13 -8.49
CA PRO A 425 20.70 -32.96 -8.62
C PRO A 425 19.23 -33.37 -8.46
N THR A 426 18.49 -32.59 -7.69
CA THR A 426 17.08 -32.82 -7.35
C THR A 426 16.13 -32.06 -8.25
N GLY A 427 16.61 -31.00 -8.91
CA GLY A 427 15.81 -30.09 -9.73
C GLY A 427 15.29 -28.86 -8.96
N ASP A 428 15.42 -28.80 -7.63
CA ASP A 428 15.21 -27.56 -6.85
C ASP A 428 16.55 -26.81 -6.69
N PRO A 429 16.69 -25.61 -7.30
CA PRO A 429 17.94 -24.84 -7.23
C PRO A 429 18.42 -24.51 -5.82
N ARG A 430 17.51 -24.41 -4.85
CA ARG A 430 17.88 -24.08 -3.46
C ARG A 430 18.57 -25.25 -2.76
N ILE A 431 18.08 -26.47 -3.00
CA ILE A 431 18.65 -27.71 -2.45
C ILE A 431 19.96 -28.02 -3.18
N ASP A 432 19.95 -27.95 -4.51
CA ASP A 432 21.09 -28.30 -5.35
C ASP A 432 22.29 -27.35 -5.14
N ARG A 433 22.03 -26.06 -4.84
CA ARG A 433 23.09 -25.10 -4.49
C ARG A 433 23.92 -25.53 -3.28
N VAL A 434 23.31 -26.20 -2.30
CA VAL A 434 23.93 -26.61 -1.05
C VAL A 434 24.51 -28.03 -1.15
N HIS A 435 23.77 -28.96 -1.72
CA HIS A 435 24.09 -30.40 -1.64
C HIS A 435 24.67 -31.01 -2.93
N SER A 436 24.55 -30.34 -4.09
CA SER A 436 25.11 -30.80 -5.37
C SER A 436 26.11 -29.78 -5.93
N ARG A 437 27.31 -29.74 -5.33
CA ARG A 437 28.31 -28.68 -5.58
C ARG A 437 29.44 -29.08 -6.53
N HIS A 438 29.73 -30.37 -6.72
CA HIS A 438 30.71 -30.88 -7.70
C HIS A 438 30.31 -30.52 -9.14
N LYS A 439 31.28 -30.59 -10.07
CA LYS A 439 31.07 -30.38 -11.51
C LYS A 439 30.49 -29.01 -11.83
N ARG A 440 30.85 -27.98 -11.07
CA ARG A 440 30.41 -26.58 -11.24
C ARG A 440 31.62 -25.68 -11.43
N ILE A 441 31.36 -24.51 -12.02
CA ILE A 441 32.35 -23.44 -12.16
C ILE A 441 32.07 -22.38 -11.09
N PHE A 442 33.07 -22.08 -10.26
CA PHE A 442 32.99 -21.07 -9.19
C PHE A 442 33.88 -19.86 -9.52
N ALA A 443 33.55 -19.14 -10.59
CA ALA A 443 34.34 -18.03 -11.13
C ALA A 443 34.01 -16.67 -10.48
N ASP A 444 33.84 -16.64 -9.15
CA ASP A 444 33.78 -15.37 -8.41
C ASP A 444 35.17 -14.72 -8.34
N ASP A 445 35.25 -13.42 -8.01
CA ASP A 445 36.50 -12.66 -7.96
C ASP A 445 37.57 -13.33 -7.07
N THR A 446 37.16 -13.92 -5.94
CA THR A 446 38.10 -14.62 -5.04
C THR A 446 38.51 -15.98 -5.60
N GLY A 447 37.59 -16.73 -6.20
CA GLY A 447 37.86 -18.00 -6.87
C GLY A 447 38.82 -17.86 -8.05
N GLN A 448 38.58 -16.89 -8.93
CA GLN A 448 39.42 -16.66 -10.12
C GLN A 448 40.84 -16.25 -9.74
N ARG A 449 41.00 -15.40 -8.72
CA ARG A 449 42.31 -15.04 -8.17
C ARG A 449 43.05 -16.25 -7.58
N SER A 450 42.34 -17.10 -6.84
CA SER A 450 42.90 -18.36 -6.32
C SER A 450 43.37 -19.28 -7.45
N ALA A 451 42.52 -19.53 -8.45
CA ALA A 451 42.78 -20.46 -9.54
C ALA A 451 43.93 -20.05 -10.47
N THR A 452 44.16 -18.74 -10.63
CA THR A 452 45.20 -18.19 -11.52
C THR A 452 46.48 -17.80 -10.79
N SER A 453 46.47 -17.72 -9.47
CA SER A 453 47.63 -17.34 -8.66
C SER A 453 48.76 -18.36 -8.78
N ARG A 454 49.98 -17.84 -8.95
CA ARG A 454 51.23 -18.62 -8.92
C ARG A 454 52.03 -18.40 -7.64
N ARG A 455 51.47 -17.68 -6.66
CA ARG A 455 52.09 -17.50 -5.33
C ARG A 455 52.13 -18.86 -4.62
N HIS A 456 53.11 -19.07 -3.74
CA HIS A 456 53.24 -20.32 -2.97
C HIS A 456 51.94 -20.72 -2.27
N HIS A 457 51.28 -19.74 -1.68
CA HIS A 457 49.93 -19.85 -1.16
C HIS A 457 49.28 -18.46 -1.17
N LEU A 458 47.96 -18.44 -1.03
CA LEU A 458 47.14 -17.27 -0.84
C LEU A 458 46.23 -17.52 0.36
N LEU A 459 46.11 -16.55 1.27
CA LEU A 459 45.12 -16.58 2.33
C LEU A 459 44.11 -15.47 2.05
N GLN A 460 42.86 -15.86 1.84
CA GLN A 460 41.80 -14.91 1.49
C GLN A 460 40.65 -15.05 2.47
N THR A 461 40.01 -13.92 2.80
CA THR A 461 38.72 -13.94 3.48
C THR A 461 37.61 -13.79 2.44
N TYR A 462 36.64 -14.68 2.52
CA TYR A 462 35.65 -14.94 1.49
C TYR A 462 34.26 -15.12 2.09
N VAL A 463 33.27 -14.50 1.46
CA VAL A 463 31.85 -14.74 1.74
C VAL A 463 31.36 -15.82 0.79
N ARG A 464 30.93 -16.95 1.32
CA ARG A 464 30.36 -18.04 0.52
C ARG A 464 29.05 -17.62 -0.15
N ASP A 465 28.69 -18.32 -1.22
CA ASP A 465 27.35 -18.25 -1.83
C ASP A 465 26.21 -18.64 -0.85
N THR A 466 26.56 -19.26 0.28
CA THR A 466 25.68 -19.54 1.42
C THR A 466 25.56 -18.40 2.43
N GLY A 467 26.39 -17.35 2.32
CA GLY A 467 26.38 -16.18 3.21
C GLY A 467 27.39 -16.23 4.37
N GLU A 468 28.08 -17.36 4.57
CA GLU A 468 29.07 -17.53 5.65
C GLU A 468 30.40 -16.85 5.31
N VAL A 469 31.01 -16.19 6.29
CA VAL A 469 32.35 -15.60 6.17
C VAL A 469 33.38 -16.64 6.58
N THR A 470 34.31 -16.92 5.67
CA THR A 470 35.29 -18.01 5.80
C THR A 470 36.68 -17.53 5.40
N CYS A 471 37.71 -18.17 5.92
CA CYS A 471 39.07 -18.00 5.44
C CYS A 471 39.42 -19.17 4.52
N VAL A 472 40.18 -18.90 3.46
CA VAL A 472 40.55 -19.92 2.46
C VAL A 472 42.03 -19.83 2.19
N PHE A 473 42.73 -20.94 2.38
CA PHE A 473 44.06 -21.14 1.82
C PHE A 473 43.95 -21.71 0.42
N SER A 474 44.65 -21.09 -0.53
CA SER A 474 44.75 -21.56 -1.91
C SER A 474 46.20 -21.80 -2.29
N MET A 475 46.51 -22.91 -2.92
CA MET A 475 47.87 -23.24 -3.38
C MET A 475 47.87 -23.79 -4.81
N PRO A 476 48.79 -23.34 -5.68
CA PRO A 476 48.81 -23.74 -7.08
C PRO A 476 49.17 -25.22 -7.22
N ILE A 477 48.52 -25.87 -8.19
CA ILE A 477 48.83 -27.22 -8.66
C ILE A 477 49.48 -27.09 -10.04
N ALA A 478 50.64 -27.73 -10.20
CA ALA A 478 51.27 -27.91 -11.51
C ALA A 478 51.21 -29.38 -11.91
N VAL A 479 50.76 -29.67 -13.13
CA VAL A 479 50.80 -31.02 -13.71
C VAL A 479 51.69 -30.96 -14.94
N GLU A 480 52.67 -31.86 -15.02
CA GLU A 480 53.66 -31.89 -16.11
C GLU A 480 54.37 -30.54 -16.34
N GLY A 481 54.64 -29.81 -15.25
CA GLY A 481 55.28 -28.49 -15.28
C GLY A 481 54.39 -27.34 -15.75
N ARG A 482 53.12 -27.60 -16.06
CA ARG A 482 52.13 -26.58 -16.46
C ARG A 482 51.16 -26.31 -15.31
N HIS A 483 50.82 -25.04 -15.09
CA HIS A 483 49.82 -24.63 -14.10
C HIS A 483 48.45 -25.20 -14.48
N TRP A 484 47.89 -26.06 -13.64
CA TRP A 484 46.57 -26.64 -13.86
C TRP A 484 45.47 -25.81 -13.18
N GLY A 485 45.76 -25.32 -11.98
CA GLY A 485 44.81 -24.59 -11.14
C GLY A 485 45.30 -24.55 -9.70
N CYS A 486 44.43 -24.78 -8.71
CA CYS A 486 44.81 -24.73 -7.30
C CYS A 486 44.01 -25.70 -6.43
N VAL A 487 44.56 -26.09 -5.28
CA VAL A 487 43.74 -26.55 -4.16
C VAL A 487 43.20 -25.33 -3.40
N ARG A 488 42.02 -25.48 -2.80
CA ARG A 488 41.39 -24.51 -1.91
C ARG A 488 40.91 -25.22 -0.66
N VAL A 489 41.36 -24.77 0.51
CA VAL A 489 40.96 -25.27 1.81
C VAL A 489 40.33 -24.13 2.60
N ALA A 490 39.02 -24.20 2.78
CA ALA A 490 38.25 -23.24 3.55
C ALA A 490 38.05 -23.69 4.99
N PHE A 491 38.09 -22.75 5.91
CA PHE A 491 38.02 -23.00 7.34
C PHE A 491 37.43 -21.81 8.09
N GLU A 492 36.95 -22.07 9.30
CA GLU A 492 36.42 -21.04 10.18
C GLU A 492 37.52 -20.07 10.61
N PRO A 493 37.29 -18.74 10.57
CA PRO A 493 38.30 -17.76 10.99
C PRO A 493 38.83 -18.00 12.43
N ALA A 494 38.01 -18.60 13.29
CA ALA A 494 38.38 -18.98 14.65
C ALA A 494 39.63 -19.88 14.72
N LEU A 495 39.92 -20.69 13.70
CA LEU A 495 41.12 -21.53 13.66
C LEU A 495 42.44 -20.75 13.63
N LEU A 496 42.41 -19.50 13.14
CA LEU A 496 43.57 -18.60 13.14
C LEU A 496 43.56 -17.59 14.29
N LEU A 497 42.44 -17.46 15.01
CA LEU A 497 42.22 -16.41 16.00
C LEU A 497 42.16 -16.88 17.45
N SER A 498 41.82 -18.16 17.67
CA SER A 498 41.71 -18.75 19.01
C SER A 498 43.03 -19.21 19.57
#